data_AF-A0AAV5G422-F1
#
_entry.id   AF-A0AAV5G422-F1
#
_cell.length_a   1.000
_cell.length_b   1.000
_cell.length_c   1.000
_cell.angle_alpha   90.00
_cell.angle_beta   90.00
_cell.angle_gamma   90.00
#
_symmetry.space_group_name_H-M   'P 1'
#
loop_
_entity.id
_entity.type
_entity.pdbx_description
1 polymer ?
#
loop_
_entity_poly.entity_id
_entity_poly.type
_entity_poly.pdbx_seq_one_letter_code
_entity_poly.pdbx_strand_id
1 'polypeptide(L)'
;MLSRLISPLLSLVVIFTIFSAPSPVLAQSLPKSEPLSPVTELSGENSSGQQPDSQDLLTERIESPILPDWAKEPYGEIVEPELPPDETFDWSPTDSPNRTVVAGQMRSDYERIPEGFTKEEADLAEVKEAQIEQETSTRLNSTTGCQVYWPSPYEVCGAIRILYNSIGGPRSFLTFPKSGELKNPDGVGRRTEFVNGFIYWHPTHGAHTVSIPATVVWSANGWERGHFGYPVTNDIALGDGWFKQQYEGGYIYTRNSVPAVQAGIQGRIYDKWAELGAQESSLGYPIASEEDMPDGIGKYSLFQQGMMIWHPQHGAHAITGDVLLQWVYSGVVAESMGYPTDDPLDFEDSWKKQEFEGGAIYGNQLDEFFPAFNPNSGEGFEASMLRSPNSAGGNDYTDKILMQSKDGCDEDIVLRRGWYNPEAGRGGPWGYDKIVHKHGIWSIWSIKTVLENSCVNRREGDDAVYEEMVYEVECSDPACAVFRPTGESFQYRAIKETTIYIGGATETRGIKTLYPVRNTGTHGNSDVAPRWFSTQIPTLNLW
;
A
#
# COMPACT_ATOMS: atom_id res chain seq x y z
N MET A 1 -13.12 -7.81 -19.19
CA MET A 1 -13.49 -7.78 -17.76
C MET A 1 -12.31 -8.09 -16.85
N LEU A 2 -11.42 -9.07 -17.14
CA LEU A 2 -10.10 -9.20 -16.47
C LEU A 2 -9.29 -7.89 -16.49
N SER A 3 -9.34 -7.12 -17.58
CA SER A 3 -8.68 -5.81 -17.65
C SER A 3 -9.20 -4.79 -16.64
N ARG A 4 -10.39 -4.89 -16.03
CA ARG A 4 -10.81 -3.86 -15.05
C ARG A 4 -10.30 -4.07 -13.62
N LEU A 5 -9.94 -5.29 -13.25
CA LEU A 5 -9.24 -5.58 -11.98
C LEU A 5 -7.72 -5.62 -12.16
N ILE A 6 -7.25 -5.99 -13.37
CA ILE A 6 -5.83 -6.07 -13.69
C ILE A 6 -5.29 -4.75 -14.29
N SER A 7 -6.11 -3.89 -14.90
CA SER A 7 -5.63 -2.57 -15.35
C SER A 7 -5.21 -1.66 -14.20
N PRO A 8 -5.86 -1.58 -13.01
CA PRO A 8 -5.26 -0.81 -11.92
C PRO A 8 -3.96 -1.47 -11.38
N LEU A 9 -3.79 -2.79 -11.55
CA LEU A 9 -2.50 -3.49 -11.31
C LEU A 9 -1.41 -3.17 -12.35
N LEU A 10 -1.75 -2.58 -13.51
CA LEU A 10 -0.82 -2.27 -14.62
C LEU A 10 -0.79 -0.80 -15.07
N SER A 11 -1.73 0.05 -14.65
CA SER A 11 -1.92 1.42 -15.15
C SER A 11 -1.60 2.52 -14.13
N LEU A 12 -0.96 2.20 -13.00
CA LEU A 12 -0.57 3.19 -11.99
C LEU A 12 0.68 4.03 -12.38
N VAL A 13 1.10 4.03 -13.66
CA VAL A 13 2.28 4.75 -14.14
C VAL A 13 2.02 5.44 -15.48
N VAL A 14 1.03 6.33 -15.59
CA VAL A 14 1.12 7.50 -16.51
C VAL A 14 0.19 8.61 -16.01
N ILE A 15 0.68 9.55 -15.20
CA ILE A 15 0.28 10.98 -15.32
C ILE A 15 1.49 11.86 -15.02
N PHE A 16 2.19 12.29 -16.08
CA PHE A 16 2.94 13.55 -16.06
C PHE A 16 2.48 14.42 -17.25
N THR A 17 1.77 15.49 -16.88
CA THR A 17 1.71 16.82 -17.50
C THR A 17 1.74 16.95 -19.04
N ILE A 18 0.61 17.39 -19.59
CA ILE A 18 0.61 18.51 -20.55
C ILE A 18 -0.36 19.57 -20.02
N PHE A 19 0.20 20.69 -19.61
CA PHE A 19 -0.54 21.93 -19.35
C PHE A 19 -1.17 22.44 -20.64
N SER A 20 -2.48 22.65 -20.65
CA SER A 20 -3.11 23.71 -21.42
C SER A 20 -4.27 24.29 -20.63
N ALA A 21 -4.17 25.58 -20.34
CA ALA A 21 -5.12 26.35 -19.54
C ALA A 21 -6.51 26.41 -20.20
N PRO A 22 -7.60 26.39 -19.41
CA PRO A 22 -8.87 26.96 -19.84
C PRO A 22 -8.99 28.40 -19.33
N SER A 23 -9.22 29.33 -20.25
CA SER A 23 -9.68 30.70 -19.99
C SER A 23 -11.07 30.72 -19.31
N PRO A 24 -11.45 31.84 -18.66
CA PRO A 24 -12.48 31.84 -17.62
C PRO A 24 -13.89 31.81 -18.21
N VAL A 25 -14.76 30.98 -17.63
CA VAL A 25 -16.21 31.04 -17.85
C VAL A 25 -16.86 31.67 -16.62
N LEU A 26 -17.68 32.68 -16.94
CA LEU A 26 -18.52 33.52 -16.11
C LEU A 26 -19.19 32.81 -14.91
N ALA A 27 -19.07 33.45 -13.75
CA ALA A 27 -19.84 33.15 -12.55
C ALA A 27 -21.34 33.42 -12.78
N GLN A 28 -22.19 32.47 -12.37
CA GLN A 28 -23.60 32.72 -12.07
C GLN A 28 -23.87 32.37 -10.61
N SER A 29 -24.65 33.26 -10.00
CA SER A 29 -24.92 33.48 -8.58
C SER A 29 -25.71 32.36 -7.90
N LEU A 30 -25.28 32.00 -6.68
CA LEU A 30 -26.12 31.37 -5.65
C LEU A 30 -26.97 32.43 -4.92
N PRO A 31 -28.23 32.13 -4.57
CA PRO A 31 -28.98 32.92 -3.59
C PRO A 31 -28.86 32.36 -2.15
N LYS A 32 -28.81 33.33 -1.23
CA LYS A 32 -28.72 33.31 0.24
C LYS A 32 -29.78 32.46 0.97
N SER A 33 -29.41 31.99 2.18
CA SER A 33 -30.30 32.04 3.35
C SER A 33 -29.52 32.28 4.65
N GLU A 34 -30.19 32.95 5.58
CA GLU A 34 -29.72 33.69 6.77
C GLU A 34 -29.73 32.87 8.09
N PRO A 35 -29.20 33.41 9.20
CA PRO A 35 -28.79 32.65 10.39
C PRO A 35 -29.86 32.58 11.49
N LEU A 36 -29.70 31.62 12.41
CA LEU A 36 -30.40 31.60 13.70
C LEU A 36 -29.38 31.72 14.85
N SER A 37 -29.65 32.63 15.77
CA SER A 37 -28.95 32.86 17.05
C SER A 37 -29.75 32.24 18.22
N PRO A 38 -29.39 32.47 19.50
CA PRO A 38 -28.78 31.48 20.39
C PRO A 38 -29.72 31.03 21.53
N VAL A 39 -29.33 30.00 22.29
CA VAL A 39 -29.99 29.65 23.56
C VAL A 39 -29.00 29.76 24.72
N THR A 40 -29.53 30.37 25.77
CA THR A 40 -28.96 30.91 27.00
C THR A 40 -28.54 29.87 28.04
N GLU A 41 -27.60 30.33 28.87
CA GLU A 41 -27.10 29.87 30.18
C GLU A 41 -28.07 29.12 31.10
N LEU A 42 -27.49 28.26 31.94
CA LEU A 42 -27.88 28.12 33.35
C LEU A 42 -26.64 27.82 34.21
N SER A 43 -26.61 28.50 35.36
CA SER A 43 -25.51 28.73 36.28
C SER A 43 -25.67 27.96 37.60
N GLY A 44 -24.57 27.93 38.39
CA GLY A 44 -24.53 27.66 39.84
C GLY A 44 -23.72 26.40 40.20
N GLU A 45 -22.87 26.36 41.23
CA GLU A 45 -22.48 27.32 42.27
C GLU A 45 -21.21 26.80 43.01
N ASN A 46 -20.58 27.70 43.78
CA ASN A 46 -19.30 27.64 44.51
C ASN A 46 -19.20 26.65 45.69
N SER A 47 -17.95 26.27 46.04
CA SER A 47 -17.38 26.31 47.42
C SER A 47 -15.89 25.94 47.39
N SER A 48 -14.93 26.87 47.52
CA SER A 48 -14.32 27.47 48.73
C SER A 48 -13.24 26.62 49.44
N GLY A 49 -12.06 27.23 49.62
CA GLY A 49 -10.99 26.85 50.55
C GLY A 49 -9.79 26.18 49.85
N GLN A 50 -8.52 26.53 50.05
CA GLN A 50 -7.88 27.34 51.07
C GLN A 50 -6.41 27.52 50.64
N GLN A 51 -5.85 28.72 50.73
CA GLN A 51 -4.43 28.99 50.48
C GLN A 51 -3.69 29.06 51.84
N PRO A 52 -2.44 28.58 51.91
CA PRO A 52 -1.46 29.30 52.72
C PRO A 52 -0.12 29.52 52.00
N ASP A 53 0.68 30.33 52.66
CA ASP A 53 1.73 31.23 52.17
C ASP A 53 3.15 30.62 52.08
N SER A 54 3.93 31.21 51.17
CA SER A 54 5.38 31.47 51.09
C SER A 54 6.48 30.64 51.82
N GLN A 55 7.52 30.34 51.01
CA GLN A 55 8.99 30.31 51.29
C GLN A 55 9.58 29.14 52.13
N ASP A 56 10.36 28.23 51.52
CA ASP A 56 11.83 28.32 51.39
C ASP A 56 12.47 27.04 50.77
N LEU A 57 13.45 27.26 49.88
CA LEU A 57 14.67 26.46 49.60
C LEU A 57 14.58 24.94 49.29
N LEU A 58 14.92 24.54 48.06
CA LEU A 58 16.25 23.99 47.69
C LEU A 58 16.24 23.42 46.26
N THR A 59 17.31 23.76 45.54
CA THR A 59 17.65 23.37 44.19
C THR A 59 17.93 21.87 44.11
N GLU A 60 17.02 21.07 43.54
CA GLU A 60 17.36 19.74 43.02
C GLU A 60 17.40 19.78 41.50
N ARG A 61 18.64 19.65 40.98
CA ARG A 61 18.91 19.37 39.57
C ARG A 61 18.26 18.04 39.22
N ILE A 62 17.29 18.06 38.31
CA ILE A 62 16.81 16.85 37.66
C ILE A 62 17.91 16.43 36.67
N GLU A 63 18.66 15.38 37.03
CA GLU A 63 19.59 14.73 36.12
C GLU A 63 18.83 14.12 34.95
N SER A 64 19.28 14.41 33.73
CA SER A 64 18.75 13.80 32.51
C SER A 64 18.93 12.28 32.55
N PRO A 65 17.95 11.50 32.06
CA PRO A 65 18.02 10.04 32.09
C PRO A 65 19.19 9.52 31.26
N ILE A 66 19.97 8.62 31.85
CA ILE A 66 21.08 7.91 31.20
C ILE A 66 20.49 6.87 30.24
N LEU A 67 20.77 7.01 28.94
CA LEU A 67 20.36 6.06 27.90
C LEU A 67 21.04 4.68 28.08
N PRO A 68 20.34 3.56 27.80
CA PRO A 68 20.92 2.21 27.85
C PRO A 68 22.01 2.03 26.79
N ASP A 69 22.98 1.13 27.04
CA ASP A 69 24.18 1.00 26.21
C ASP A 69 23.94 0.56 24.75
N TRP A 70 22.78 -0.02 24.44
CA TRP A 70 22.41 -0.32 23.04
C TRP A 70 22.04 0.93 22.22
N ALA A 71 21.81 2.07 22.86
CA ALA A 71 21.55 3.37 22.23
C ALA A 71 22.84 4.20 22.03
N LYS A 72 24.02 3.62 22.26
CA LYS A 72 25.33 4.30 22.20
C LYS A 72 26.25 3.82 21.06
N GLU A 73 25.82 2.89 20.22
CA GLU A 73 26.61 2.41 19.08
C GLU A 73 26.35 3.29 17.84
N PRO A 74 27.40 3.62 17.06
CA PRO A 74 27.28 4.53 15.92
C PRO A 74 26.54 3.84 14.77
N TYR A 75 25.66 4.61 14.11
CA TYR A 75 25.01 4.22 12.87
C TYR A 75 26.04 3.63 11.90
N GLY A 76 25.75 2.43 11.40
CA GLY A 76 26.53 1.78 10.35
C GLY A 76 26.72 2.73 9.17
N GLU A 77 27.97 2.85 8.77
CA GLU A 77 28.49 3.74 7.73
C GLU A 77 27.72 3.51 6.41
N ILE A 78 26.80 4.41 6.11
CA ILE A 78 26.25 4.57 4.76
C ILE A 78 27.42 5.06 3.91
N VAL A 79 27.88 4.26 2.97
CA VAL A 79 28.79 4.74 1.92
C VAL A 79 27.95 5.62 0.99
N GLU A 80 27.80 6.88 1.38
CA GLU A 80 27.37 7.94 0.47
C GLU A 80 28.46 8.09 -0.60
N PRO A 81 28.12 8.13 -1.90
CA PRO A 81 29.09 8.64 -2.87
C PRO A 81 29.47 10.05 -2.41
N GLU A 82 30.75 10.29 -2.10
CA GLU A 82 31.25 11.59 -1.64
C GLU A 82 30.87 12.68 -2.65
N LEU A 83 29.72 13.30 -2.40
CA LEU A 83 29.42 14.63 -2.88
C LEU A 83 30.38 15.57 -2.16
N PRO A 84 30.93 16.58 -2.84
CA PRO A 84 31.81 17.56 -2.20
C PRO A 84 31.10 18.12 -0.95
N PRO A 85 31.85 18.42 0.14
CA PRO A 85 31.26 18.82 1.40
C PRO A 85 30.39 20.05 1.16
N ASP A 86 29.07 19.84 1.17
CA ASP A 86 28.13 20.94 1.09
C ASP A 86 28.37 21.75 2.36
N GLU A 87 28.68 23.05 2.21
CA GLU A 87 28.70 23.97 3.33
C GLU A 87 27.32 23.86 3.99
N THR A 88 27.23 23.17 5.13
CA THR A 88 25.96 23.01 5.83
C THR A 88 25.41 24.40 6.08
N PHE A 89 24.36 24.77 5.36
CA PHE A 89 23.75 26.09 5.40
C PHE A 89 23.18 26.32 6.81
N ASP A 90 23.97 26.97 7.67
CA ASP A 90 23.59 27.24 9.05
C ASP A 90 22.75 28.51 9.10
N TRP A 91 21.44 28.35 8.97
CA TRP A 91 20.53 29.49 8.90
C TRP A 91 20.41 30.23 10.25
N SER A 92 20.65 31.53 10.22
CA SER A 92 20.37 32.47 11.31
C SER A 92 19.57 33.68 10.79
N PRO A 93 18.78 34.36 11.66
CA PRO A 93 18.25 35.68 11.34
C PRO A 93 19.36 36.65 10.94
N THR A 94 19.05 37.65 10.11
CA THR A 94 20.04 38.65 9.69
C THR A 94 20.48 39.51 10.87
N ASP A 95 21.77 39.68 11.06
CA ASP A 95 22.30 40.56 12.11
C ASP A 95 22.11 42.04 11.70
N SER A 96 21.30 42.78 12.45
CA SER A 96 21.02 44.21 12.22
C SER A 96 20.48 44.52 10.81
N PRO A 97 19.29 44.03 10.46
CA PRO A 97 18.75 44.13 9.10
C PRO A 97 18.46 45.58 8.66
N ASN A 98 18.69 45.88 7.38
CA ASN A 98 18.44 47.20 6.81
C ASN A 98 16.95 47.45 6.51
N ARG A 99 16.42 48.62 6.87
CA ARG A 99 15.00 48.98 6.65
C ARG A 99 14.63 49.34 5.21
N THR A 100 15.63 49.55 4.37
CA THR A 100 15.51 49.90 2.96
C THR A 100 16.64 49.24 2.21
N VAL A 101 16.44 48.92 0.94
CA VAL A 101 17.50 48.33 0.11
C VAL A 101 18.63 49.35 -0.07
N VAL A 102 19.81 49.06 0.49
CA VAL A 102 21.02 49.88 0.35
C VAL A 102 22.10 49.05 -0.34
N ALA A 103 22.50 49.45 -1.54
CA ALA A 103 23.48 48.73 -2.34
C ALA A 103 24.82 48.56 -1.60
N GLY A 104 25.33 47.32 -1.55
CA GLY A 104 26.57 46.95 -0.88
C GLY A 104 26.43 46.75 0.63
N GLN A 105 25.22 46.87 1.19
CA GLN A 105 24.96 46.73 2.63
C GLN A 105 23.92 45.64 2.93
N MET A 106 23.27 45.07 1.92
CA MET A 106 22.31 43.98 2.12
C MET A 106 23.05 42.66 2.33
N ARG A 107 22.46 41.73 3.08
CA ARG A 107 22.97 40.36 3.29
C ARG A 107 23.28 39.66 1.98
N SER A 108 22.47 39.87 0.96
CA SER A 108 22.69 39.34 -0.38
C SER A 108 23.89 39.94 -1.14
N ASP A 109 24.52 41.02 -0.63
CA ASP A 109 25.74 41.61 -1.20
C ASP A 109 27.02 40.92 -0.71
N TYR A 110 26.98 40.30 0.48
CA TYR A 110 28.16 39.71 1.14
C TYR A 110 28.03 38.22 1.47
N GLU A 111 26.81 37.69 1.56
CA GLU A 111 26.54 36.24 1.66
C GLU A 111 26.02 35.68 0.35
N ARG A 112 26.39 34.42 0.08
CA ARG A 112 25.88 33.70 -1.09
C ARG A 112 24.39 33.43 -0.91
N ILE A 113 23.60 33.80 -1.91
CA ILE A 113 22.17 33.49 -1.94
C ILE A 113 21.98 32.00 -2.25
N PRO A 114 21.21 31.26 -1.43
CA PRO A 114 20.78 29.90 -1.75
C PRO A 114 20.16 29.78 -3.14
N GLU A 115 20.33 28.63 -3.79
CA GLU A 115 19.73 28.39 -5.10
C GLU A 115 18.20 28.51 -5.04
N GLY A 116 17.60 29.07 -6.10
CA GLY A 116 16.15 29.27 -6.19
C GLY A 116 15.63 30.62 -5.72
N PHE A 117 16.50 31.52 -5.24
CA PHE A 117 16.14 32.90 -4.85
C PHE A 117 16.89 33.95 -5.66
N THR A 118 16.24 35.07 -5.95
CA THR A 118 16.90 36.23 -6.55
C THR A 118 17.48 37.18 -5.50
N LYS A 119 18.37 38.07 -5.94
CA LYS A 119 18.91 39.13 -5.08
C LYS A 119 17.82 40.03 -4.54
N GLU A 120 16.84 40.36 -5.38
CA GLU A 120 15.71 41.22 -5.02
C GLU A 120 14.82 40.58 -3.95
N GLU A 121 14.61 39.26 -4.00
CA GLU A 121 13.85 38.52 -2.99
C GLU A 121 14.59 38.49 -1.65
N ALA A 122 15.90 38.22 -1.69
CA ALA A 122 16.77 38.23 -0.52
C ALA A 122 16.85 39.62 0.14
N ASP A 123 16.95 40.68 -0.66
CA ASP A 123 16.94 42.07 -0.18
C ASP A 123 15.59 42.43 0.44
N LEU A 124 14.50 42.00 -0.19
CA LEU A 124 13.15 42.20 0.34
C LEU A 124 12.94 41.45 1.67
N ALA A 125 13.50 40.24 1.81
CA ALA A 125 13.44 39.47 3.04
C ALA A 125 14.11 40.22 4.20
N GLU A 126 15.32 40.74 4.00
CA GLU A 126 16.02 41.54 5.02
C GLU A 126 15.23 42.81 5.40
N VAL A 127 14.70 43.53 4.41
CA VAL A 127 13.87 44.72 4.67
C VAL A 127 12.65 44.39 5.53
N LYS A 128 12.02 43.23 5.29
CA LYS A 128 10.89 42.79 6.12
C LYS A 128 11.30 42.32 7.50
N GLU A 129 12.46 41.66 7.65
CA GLU A 129 13.04 41.34 8.97
C GLU A 129 13.18 42.62 9.81
N ALA A 130 13.75 43.69 9.25
CA ALA A 130 13.90 44.99 9.92
C ALA A 130 12.57 45.64 10.32
N GLN A 131 11.52 45.49 9.50
CA GLN A 131 10.18 46.00 9.82
C GLN A 131 9.55 45.26 11.00
N ILE A 132 9.68 43.93 11.04
CA ILE A 132 9.13 43.09 12.11
C ILE A 132 9.83 43.34 13.46
N GLU A 133 11.15 43.52 13.46
CA GLU A 133 11.90 43.88 14.68
C GLU A 133 11.41 45.22 15.27
N GLN A 134 11.15 46.20 14.40
CA GLN A 134 10.61 47.48 14.83
C GLN A 134 9.20 47.33 15.40
N GLU A 135 8.30 46.58 14.76
CA GLU A 135 6.95 46.35 15.27
C GLU A 135 6.94 45.66 16.63
N THR A 136 7.83 44.66 16.81
CA THR A 136 7.96 43.90 18.05
C THR A 136 8.45 44.79 19.20
N SER A 137 9.41 45.68 18.94
CA SER A 137 9.89 46.65 19.95
C SER A 137 8.82 47.69 20.34
N THR A 138 7.87 47.99 19.44
CA THR A 138 6.83 49.01 19.66
C THR A 138 5.57 48.42 20.31
N ARG A 139 5.31 47.11 20.18
CA ARG A 139 4.14 46.41 20.72
C ARG A 139 4.54 45.38 21.79
N LEU A 140 4.86 45.84 23.00
CA LEU A 140 5.33 45.03 24.13
C LEU A 140 4.40 43.88 24.64
N ASN A 141 3.30 43.50 23.95
CA ASN A 141 2.38 42.44 24.41
C ASN A 141 1.50 41.80 23.30
N SER A 142 2.03 41.52 22.09
CA SER A 142 1.26 40.84 21.02
C SER A 142 1.70 39.39 20.82
N THR A 143 0.88 38.42 21.25
CA THR A 143 1.13 36.97 21.24
C THR A 143 1.00 36.26 19.89
N THR A 144 1.11 36.96 18.76
CA THR A 144 1.17 36.28 17.45
C THR A 144 2.22 36.90 16.54
N GLY A 145 3.49 36.79 16.94
CA GLY A 145 4.63 37.31 16.18
C GLY A 145 4.85 36.54 14.88
N CYS A 146 4.96 37.27 13.78
CA CYS A 146 5.44 36.74 12.50
C CYS A 146 6.98 36.77 12.46
N GLN A 147 7.57 35.98 11.57
CA GLN A 147 9.00 35.96 11.31
C GLN A 147 9.24 35.74 9.82
N VAL A 148 10.28 36.39 9.30
CA VAL A 148 10.78 36.21 7.93
C VAL A 148 12.03 35.34 7.99
N TYR A 149 12.25 34.57 6.93
CA TYR A 149 13.33 33.58 6.86
C TYR A 149 14.16 33.83 5.61
N TRP A 150 15.16 34.72 5.73
CA TRP A 150 16.08 35.03 4.63
C TRP A 150 16.63 33.75 3.95
N PRO A 151 16.68 33.68 2.61
CA PRO A 151 16.37 34.73 1.62
C PRO A 151 14.90 34.83 1.23
N SER A 152 14.00 34.06 1.84
CA SER A 152 12.59 34.06 1.47
C SER A 152 11.87 35.30 2.03
N PRO A 153 11.15 36.08 1.19
CA PRO A 153 10.47 37.30 1.63
C PRO A 153 9.12 37.02 2.30
N TYR A 154 8.77 35.76 2.56
CA TYR A 154 7.48 35.39 3.13
C TYR A 154 7.51 35.35 4.66
N GLU A 155 6.43 35.84 5.26
CA GLU A 155 6.22 35.84 6.70
C GLU A 155 5.51 34.56 7.14
N VAL A 156 6.07 33.88 8.14
CA VAL A 156 5.43 32.76 8.81
C VAL A 156 4.98 33.23 10.19
N CYS A 157 3.71 33.01 10.52
CA CYS A 157 3.07 33.58 11.71
C CYS A 157 2.52 32.51 12.66
N GLY A 158 2.23 32.94 13.89
CA GLY A 158 1.44 32.17 14.86
C GLY A 158 1.90 30.75 15.12
N ALA A 159 0.94 29.83 15.20
CA ALA A 159 1.19 28.41 15.51
C ALA A 159 2.01 27.71 14.41
N ILE A 160 1.84 28.12 13.15
CA ILE A 160 2.61 27.59 12.02
C ILE A 160 4.10 27.92 12.22
N ARG A 161 4.41 29.18 12.56
CA ARG A 161 5.78 29.61 12.86
C ARG A 161 6.38 28.86 14.03
N ILE A 162 5.60 28.66 15.09
CA ILE A 162 6.04 27.92 16.29
C ILE A 162 6.46 26.51 15.91
N LEU A 163 5.62 25.78 15.15
CA LEU A 163 5.97 24.45 14.67
C LEU A 163 7.19 24.49 13.75
N TYR A 164 7.20 25.38 12.76
CA TYR A 164 8.30 25.49 11.80
C TYR A 164 9.65 25.74 12.49
N ASN A 165 9.71 26.62 13.49
CA ASN A 165 10.91 26.85 14.29
C ASN A 165 11.29 25.61 15.12
N SER A 166 10.31 24.92 15.69
CA SER A 166 10.57 23.72 16.54
C SER A 166 11.20 22.56 15.78
N ILE A 167 10.97 22.46 14.47
CA ILE A 167 11.55 21.42 13.61
C ILE A 167 12.84 21.88 12.91
N GLY A 168 13.38 23.05 13.26
CA GLY A 168 14.65 23.57 12.73
C GLY A 168 14.54 24.63 11.64
N GLY A 169 13.33 25.13 11.35
CA GLY A 169 13.11 26.21 10.39
C GLY A 169 13.64 25.86 9.00
N PRO A 170 14.44 26.74 8.36
CA PRO A 170 15.02 26.45 7.04
C PRO A 170 15.95 25.24 6.97
N ARG A 171 16.45 24.76 8.13
CA ARG A 171 17.24 23.51 8.19
C ARG A 171 16.37 22.25 8.21
N SER A 172 15.05 22.39 8.40
CA SER A 172 14.12 21.27 8.38
C SER A 172 13.91 20.76 6.95
N PHE A 173 13.30 19.58 6.82
CA PHE A 173 12.97 18.99 5.52
C PHE A 173 12.04 19.89 4.66
N LEU A 174 11.30 20.83 5.27
CA LEU A 174 10.43 21.76 4.55
C LEU A 174 11.22 22.84 3.80
N THR A 175 12.43 23.15 4.26
CA THR A 175 13.28 24.25 3.78
C THR A 175 12.51 25.59 3.79
N PHE A 176 12.74 26.50 2.85
CA PHE A 176 12.23 27.87 2.91
C PHE A 176 10.71 28.00 2.66
N PRO A 177 10.04 29.01 3.26
CA PRO A 177 8.65 29.31 2.96
C PRO A 177 8.49 29.84 1.53
N LYS A 178 7.38 29.46 0.88
CA LYS A 178 6.96 29.87 -0.47
C LYS A 178 5.73 30.77 -0.48
N SER A 179 5.06 30.93 0.66
CA SER A 179 3.90 31.80 0.82
C SER A 179 3.88 32.42 2.21
N GLY A 180 3.11 33.50 2.38
CA GLY A 180 2.65 33.90 3.71
C GLY A 180 1.61 32.91 4.26
N GLU A 181 1.01 33.25 5.40
CA GLU A 181 -0.12 32.49 5.94
C GLU A 181 -1.37 32.69 5.07
N LEU A 182 -1.81 31.62 4.41
CA LEU A 182 -3.00 31.56 3.57
C LEU A 182 -4.19 31.04 4.38
N LYS A 183 -5.38 31.58 4.11
CA LYS A 183 -6.64 31.02 4.60
C LYS A 183 -7.09 29.86 3.71
N ASN A 184 -7.44 28.73 4.32
CA ASN A 184 -7.87 27.55 3.57
C ASN A 184 -9.26 27.77 2.93
N PRO A 185 -9.53 27.13 1.77
CA PRO A 185 -10.80 27.22 1.05
C PRO A 185 -12.05 26.91 1.86
N ASP A 186 -11.96 26.02 2.86
CA ASP A 186 -13.05 25.68 3.79
C ASP A 186 -13.45 26.84 4.72
N GLY A 187 -12.61 27.87 4.81
CA GLY A 187 -12.81 29.06 5.62
C GLY A 187 -12.40 28.92 7.08
N VAL A 188 -11.89 27.75 7.51
CA VAL A 188 -11.59 27.44 8.92
C VAL A 188 -10.10 27.51 9.17
N GLY A 189 -9.32 26.68 8.49
CA GLY A 189 -7.90 26.55 8.73
C GLY A 189 -7.04 27.62 8.06
N ARG A 190 -5.75 27.51 8.33
CA ARG A 190 -4.68 28.29 7.73
C ARG A 190 -3.61 27.35 7.22
N ARG A 191 -2.81 27.81 6.26
CA ARG A 191 -1.63 27.07 5.82
C ARG A 191 -0.52 28.00 5.39
N THR A 192 0.71 27.53 5.51
CA THR A 192 1.87 28.11 4.82
C THR A 192 2.46 27.04 3.92
N GLU A 193 2.77 27.42 2.69
CA GLU A 193 3.45 26.58 1.73
C GLU A 193 4.97 26.77 1.90
N PHE A 194 5.70 25.67 1.86
CA PHE A 194 7.16 25.63 1.87
C PHE A 194 7.65 24.98 0.58
N VAL A 195 8.93 25.11 0.27
CA VAL A 195 9.50 24.54 -0.96
C VAL A 195 9.26 23.03 -1.04
N ASN A 196 9.37 22.32 0.09
CA ASN A 196 9.28 20.86 0.14
C ASN A 196 8.14 20.35 1.06
N GLY A 197 7.06 21.11 1.15
CA GLY A 197 5.86 20.66 1.87
C GLY A 197 5.01 21.82 2.35
N PHE A 198 4.20 21.54 3.37
CA PHE A 198 3.24 22.48 3.91
C PHE A 198 3.25 22.40 5.43
N ILE A 199 2.75 23.45 6.07
CA ILE A 199 2.22 23.35 7.43
C ILE A 199 0.79 23.84 7.40
N TYR A 200 -0.13 22.99 7.81
CA TYR A 200 -1.55 23.32 7.98
C TYR A 200 -1.85 23.55 9.45
N TRP A 201 -2.75 24.48 9.74
CA TRP A 201 -3.25 24.75 11.07
C TRP A 201 -4.78 24.69 11.09
N HIS A 202 -5.31 24.05 12.14
CA HIS A 202 -6.74 24.01 12.45
C HIS A 202 -6.97 24.31 13.93
N PRO A 203 -8.04 25.03 14.32
CA PRO A 203 -8.30 25.40 15.71
C PRO A 203 -8.40 24.23 16.70
N THR A 204 -8.85 23.05 16.27
CA THR A 204 -8.97 21.87 17.15
C THR A 204 -7.72 20.99 17.16
N HIS A 205 -6.93 20.98 16.09
CA HIS A 205 -5.82 20.05 15.91
C HIS A 205 -4.44 20.71 16.02
N GLY A 206 -4.36 22.03 15.94
CA GLY A 206 -3.09 22.75 15.95
C GLY A 206 -2.43 22.77 14.58
N ALA A 207 -1.13 23.09 14.56
CA ALA A 207 -0.32 23.11 13.34
C ALA A 207 0.37 21.77 13.13
N HIS A 208 0.38 21.27 11.89
CA HIS A 208 1.04 20.02 11.49
C HIS A 208 1.71 20.13 10.12
N THR A 209 2.89 19.54 9.98
CA THR A 209 3.62 19.45 8.71
C THR A 209 2.95 18.47 7.76
N VAL A 210 2.95 18.72 6.46
CA VAL A 210 2.55 17.74 5.43
C VAL A 210 3.63 17.67 4.36
N SER A 211 4.22 16.49 4.14
CA SER A 211 5.24 16.29 3.11
C SER A 211 4.64 16.15 1.71
N ILE A 212 5.47 16.41 0.68
CA ILE A 212 5.05 16.27 -0.73
C ILE A 212 4.50 14.87 -1.05
N PRO A 213 5.12 13.74 -0.62
CA PRO A 213 4.55 12.42 -0.86
C PRO A 213 3.13 12.26 -0.29
N ALA A 214 2.87 12.73 0.93
CA ALA A 214 1.53 12.66 1.52
C ALA A 214 0.51 13.51 0.75
N THR A 215 0.93 14.65 0.19
CA THR A 215 0.03 15.49 -0.61
C THR A 215 -0.47 14.84 -1.89
N VAL A 216 0.21 13.83 -2.43
CA VAL A 216 -0.26 13.14 -3.64
C VAL A 216 -1.62 12.49 -3.40
N VAL A 217 -1.76 11.74 -2.30
CA VAL A 217 -3.02 11.09 -1.91
C VAL A 217 -4.01 12.13 -1.41
N TRP A 218 -3.57 13.04 -0.55
CA TRP A 218 -4.48 14.00 0.08
C TRP A 218 -5.13 14.96 -0.93
N SER A 219 -4.35 15.44 -1.91
CA SER A 219 -4.84 16.34 -2.97
C SER A 219 -5.84 15.68 -3.89
N ALA A 220 -5.58 14.42 -4.29
CA ALA A 220 -6.49 13.61 -5.11
C ALA A 220 -7.84 13.37 -4.42
N ASN A 221 -7.84 13.39 -3.08
CA ASN A 221 -9.03 13.20 -2.25
C ASN A 221 -9.67 14.51 -1.77
N GLY A 222 -9.27 15.66 -2.32
CA GLY A 222 -9.94 16.94 -2.08
C GLY A 222 -9.36 17.80 -0.94
N TRP A 223 -8.13 17.52 -0.51
CA TRP A 223 -7.42 18.26 0.55
C TRP A 223 -8.23 18.31 1.86
N GLU A 224 -8.21 19.44 2.56
CA GLU A 224 -8.90 19.64 3.84
C GLU A 224 -10.44 19.60 3.74
N ARG A 225 -10.99 19.76 2.53
CA ARG A 225 -12.43 19.58 2.26
C ARG A 225 -12.79 18.14 1.91
N GLY A 226 -11.78 17.31 1.68
CA GLY A 226 -11.89 15.89 1.39
C GLY A 226 -12.29 15.06 2.61
N HIS A 227 -12.50 13.77 2.40
CA HIS A 227 -12.88 12.88 3.50
C HIS A 227 -11.76 12.72 4.54
N PHE A 228 -10.49 12.93 4.17
CA PHE A 228 -9.38 12.90 5.12
C PHE A 228 -9.43 14.09 6.07
N GLY A 229 -9.93 15.25 5.64
CA GLY A 229 -9.92 16.46 6.46
C GLY A 229 -8.51 17.00 6.73
N TYR A 230 -8.30 17.57 7.92
CA TYR A 230 -7.02 18.14 8.35
C TYR A 230 -6.03 17.09 8.87
N PRO A 231 -4.71 17.35 8.74
CA PRO A 231 -3.70 16.57 9.47
C PRO A 231 -3.84 16.77 10.99
N VAL A 232 -3.70 15.68 11.73
CA VAL A 232 -3.78 15.63 13.21
C VAL A 232 -2.42 15.32 13.83
N THR A 233 -1.48 14.84 13.03
CA THR A 233 -0.07 14.65 13.42
C THR A 233 0.85 15.22 12.35
N ASN A 234 2.10 15.48 12.72
CA ASN A 234 3.20 15.54 11.76
C ASN A 234 3.44 14.15 11.14
N ASP A 235 4.35 14.08 10.16
CA ASP A 235 4.79 12.81 9.59
C ASP A 235 5.59 12.02 10.63
N ILE A 236 5.17 10.78 10.90
CA ILE A 236 5.80 9.87 11.86
C ILE A 236 6.63 8.86 11.09
N ALA A 237 7.94 8.84 11.31
CA ALA A 237 8.82 7.83 10.73
C ALA A 237 8.57 6.46 11.38
N LEU A 238 8.47 5.41 10.55
CA LEU A 238 8.23 4.03 10.98
C LEU A 238 9.44 3.10 10.74
N GLY A 239 10.51 3.60 10.12
CA GLY A 239 11.68 2.80 9.71
C GLY A 239 11.65 2.43 8.22
N ASP A 240 12.78 2.05 7.64
CA ASP A 240 12.93 1.60 6.25
C ASP A 240 12.32 2.53 5.17
N GLY A 241 12.38 3.84 5.46
CA GLY A 241 11.84 4.91 4.61
C GLY A 241 10.32 5.05 4.65
N TRP A 242 9.63 4.33 5.54
CA TRP A 242 8.19 4.46 5.76
C TRP A 242 7.84 5.61 6.69
N PHE A 243 6.75 6.30 6.36
CA PHE A 243 6.13 7.33 7.17
C PHE A 243 4.63 7.10 7.25
N LYS A 244 4.04 7.53 8.36
CA LYS A 244 2.59 7.61 8.54
C LYS A 244 2.20 8.99 9.03
N GLN A 245 1.13 9.52 8.48
CA GLN A 245 0.48 10.71 8.99
C GLN A 245 -0.99 10.43 9.28
N GLN A 246 -1.46 10.88 10.44
CA GLN A 246 -2.88 10.82 10.78
C GLN A 246 -3.60 12.09 10.30
N TYR A 247 -4.77 11.87 9.73
CA TYR A 247 -5.75 12.88 9.34
C TYR A 247 -7.05 12.66 10.12
N GLU A 248 -7.96 13.64 10.11
CA GLU A 248 -9.26 13.54 10.78
C GLU A 248 -10.05 12.29 10.36
N GLY A 249 -10.01 11.96 9.07
CA GLY A 249 -10.78 10.86 8.48
C GLY A 249 -9.98 9.62 8.07
N GLY A 250 -8.72 9.48 8.48
CA GLY A 250 -7.91 8.30 8.15
C GLY A 250 -6.42 8.51 8.31
N TYR A 251 -5.64 7.65 7.64
CA TYR A 251 -4.18 7.69 7.65
C TYR A 251 -3.65 7.71 6.23
N ILE A 252 -2.56 8.44 6.03
CA ILE A 252 -1.77 8.36 4.80
C ILE A 252 -0.42 7.77 5.15
N TYR A 253 -0.09 6.68 4.48
CA TYR A 253 1.21 6.01 4.55
C TYR A 253 2.01 6.36 3.30
N THR A 254 3.29 6.65 3.48
CA THR A 254 4.21 6.91 2.39
C THR A 254 5.50 6.14 2.59
N ARG A 255 6.15 5.79 1.48
CA ARG A 255 7.51 5.25 1.49
C ARG A 255 8.37 6.00 0.50
N ASN A 256 9.50 6.49 0.99
CA ASN A 256 10.53 7.11 0.17
C ASN A 256 11.35 6.01 -0.52
N SER A 257 10.77 5.38 -1.54
CA SER A 257 11.39 4.35 -2.38
C SER A 257 11.25 4.69 -3.86
N VAL A 258 11.92 3.93 -4.73
CA VAL A 258 11.68 3.95 -6.18
C VAL A 258 11.17 2.56 -6.58
N PRO A 259 9.90 2.41 -7.00
CA PRO A 259 8.88 3.45 -7.08
C PRO A 259 8.44 3.95 -5.69
N ALA A 260 7.94 5.19 -5.64
CA ALA A 260 7.37 5.75 -4.41
C ALA A 260 6.04 5.05 -4.09
N VAL A 261 5.78 4.84 -2.80
CA VAL A 261 4.52 4.26 -2.34
C VAL A 261 3.76 5.33 -1.57
N GLN A 262 2.49 5.55 -1.92
CA GLN A 262 1.59 6.47 -1.22
C GLN A 262 0.20 5.84 -1.15
N ALA A 263 -0.33 5.65 0.06
CA ALA A 263 -1.61 4.96 0.26
C ALA A 263 -2.42 5.63 1.38
N GLY A 264 -3.67 5.96 1.07
CA GLY A 264 -4.67 6.40 2.05
C GLY A 264 -5.50 5.22 2.53
N ILE A 265 -5.66 5.07 3.85
CA ILE A 265 -6.42 3.99 4.47
C ILE A 265 -7.36 4.54 5.55
N GLN A 266 -8.61 4.05 5.58
CA GLN A 266 -9.64 4.55 6.49
C GLN A 266 -10.71 3.50 6.83
N GLY A 267 -11.69 3.91 7.64
CA GLY A 267 -12.93 3.17 7.88
C GLY A 267 -12.72 1.70 8.28
N ARG A 268 -13.60 0.84 7.77
CA ARG A 268 -13.66 -0.58 8.16
C ARG A 268 -12.44 -1.39 7.72
N ILE A 269 -11.80 -1.01 6.61
CA ILE A 269 -10.57 -1.64 6.13
C ILE A 269 -9.43 -1.31 7.10
N TYR A 270 -9.29 -0.04 7.49
CA TYR A 270 -8.33 0.37 8.51
C TYR A 270 -8.58 -0.33 9.85
N ASP A 271 -9.83 -0.32 10.34
CA ASP A 271 -10.20 -0.93 11.62
C ASP A 271 -9.76 -2.40 11.68
N LYS A 272 -10.06 -3.16 10.62
CA LYS A 272 -9.68 -4.57 10.54
C LYS A 272 -8.18 -4.76 10.42
N TRP A 273 -7.50 -3.98 9.58
CA TRP A 273 -6.05 -4.07 9.45
C TRP A 273 -5.33 -3.74 10.77
N ALA A 274 -5.82 -2.73 11.51
CA ALA A 274 -5.32 -2.40 12.83
C ALA A 274 -5.56 -3.53 13.85
N GLU A 275 -6.73 -4.18 13.81
CA GLU A 275 -7.03 -5.37 14.63
C GLU A 275 -6.04 -6.52 14.37
N LEU A 276 -5.62 -6.70 13.11
CA LEU A 276 -4.65 -7.73 12.71
C LEU A 276 -3.20 -7.40 13.12
N GLY A 277 -2.94 -6.25 13.75
CA GLY A 277 -1.59 -5.81 14.12
C GLY A 277 -0.97 -4.77 13.17
N ALA A 278 -1.76 -4.17 12.29
CA ALA A 278 -1.34 -3.16 11.33
C ALA A 278 -0.13 -3.62 10.48
N GLN A 279 0.93 -2.82 10.39
CA GLN A 279 2.10 -3.14 9.57
C GLN A 279 2.87 -4.39 10.03
N GLU A 280 2.64 -4.85 11.27
CA GLU A 280 3.23 -6.09 11.79
C GLU A 280 2.39 -7.34 11.44
N SER A 281 1.22 -7.15 10.81
CA SER A 281 0.40 -8.25 10.32
C SER A 281 1.01 -8.91 9.08
N SER A 282 0.48 -10.08 8.70
CA SER A 282 0.85 -10.78 7.47
C SER A 282 0.53 -10.03 6.16
N LEU A 283 -0.12 -8.87 6.24
CA LEU A 283 -0.36 -7.99 5.09
C LEU A 283 0.79 -6.98 4.89
N GLY A 284 1.48 -6.59 5.96
CA GLY A 284 2.45 -5.49 5.94
C GLY A 284 1.78 -4.11 5.73
N TYR A 285 2.51 -3.20 5.11
CA TYR A 285 2.06 -1.82 4.86
C TYR A 285 1.04 -1.73 3.71
N PRO A 286 0.11 -0.75 3.74
CA PRO A 286 -0.73 -0.44 2.59
C PRO A 286 0.12 0.15 1.45
N ILE A 287 -0.16 -0.28 0.22
CA ILE A 287 0.56 0.16 -0.98
C ILE A 287 -0.33 0.88 -2.01
N ALA A 288 -1.65 0.83 -1.82
CA ALA A 288 -2.61 1.58 -2.60
C ALA A 288 -3.79 2.05 -1.72
N SER A 289 -4.43 3.14 -2.14
CA SER A 289 -5.62 3.65 -1.45
C SER A 289 -6.84 2.75 -1.69
N GLU A 290 -7.87 2.89 -0.86
CA GLU A 290 -9.14 2.17 -1.05
C GLU A 290 -9.80 2.46 -2.40
N GLU A 291 -10.17 1.41 -3.12
CA GLU A 291 -10.91 1.47 -4.38
C GLU A 291 -12.23 0.71 -4.29
N ASP A 292 -13.17 1.05 -5.17
CA ASP A 292 -14.44 0.33 -5.30
C ASP A 292 -14.21 -1.02 -6.01
N MET A 293 -14.90 -2.05 -5.53
CA MET A 293 -14.98 -3.31 -6.25
C MET A 293 -15.74 -3.11 -7.59
N PRO A 294 -15.48 -3.94 -8.62
CA PRO A 294 -16.07 -3.74 -9.95
C PRO A 294 -17.60 -3.80 -10.02
N ASP A 295 -18.24 -4.43 -9.04
CA ASP A 295 -19.70 -4.49 -8.88
C ASP A 295 -20.28 -3.24 -8.19
N GLY A 296 -19.42 -2.37 -7.63
CA GLY A 296 -19.78 -1.16 -6.90
C GLY A 296 -20.35 -1.40 -5.50
N ILE A 297 -20.23 -2.61 -4.94
CA ILE A 297 -20.82 -2.95 -3.63
C ILE A 297 -19.77 -2.88 -2.52
N GLY A 298 -18.64 -3.56 -2.74
CA GLY A 298 -17.53 -3.61 -1.79
C GLY A 298 -16.42 -2.62 -2.10
N LYS A 299 -15.42 -2.61 -1.23
CA LYS A 299 -14.16 -1.88 -1.41
C LYS A 299 -12.98 -2.81 -1.24
N TYR A 300 -11.83 -2.42 -1.77
CA TYR A 300 -10.58 -3.13 -1.53
C TYR A 300 -9.40 -2.18 -1.33
N SER A 301 -8.38 -2.66 -0.62
CA SER A 301 -7.07 -2.02 -0.51
C SER A 301 -5.97 -3.05 -0.74
N LEU A 302 -4.89 -2.61 -1.37
CA LEU A 302 -3.71 -3.42 -1.61
C LEU A 302 -2.67 -3.19 -0.51
N PHE A 303 -2.06 -4.27 -0.05
CA PHE A 303 -1.00 -4.29 0.93
C PHE A 303 0.23 -4.98 0.35
N GLN A 304 1.37 -4.85 1.03
CA GLN A 304 2.63 -5.46 0.59
C GLN A 304 2.53 -6.96 0.32
N GLN A 305 1.73 -7.68 1.11
CA GLN A 305 1.66 -9.14 1.10
C GLN A 305 0.26 -9.71 0.79
N GLY A 306 -0.68 -8.86 0.36
CA GLY A 306 -2.03 -9.29 0.01
C GLY A 306 -3.00 -8.14 -0.20
N MET A 307 -4.29 -8.39 0.05
CA MET A 307 -5.33 -7.38 -0.03
C MET A 307 -6.33 -7.50 1.10
N MET A 308 -6.97 -6.39 1.45
CA MET A 308 -8.16 -6.37 2.31
C MET A 308 -9.37 -6.10 1.44
N ILE A 309 -10.40 -6.93 1.53
CA ILE A 309 -11.69 -6.72 0.88
C ILE A 309 -12.72 -6.39 1.95
N TRP A 310 -13.52 -5.34 1.73
CA TRP A 310 -14.67 -5.00 2.56
C TRP A 310 -15.99 -5.16 1.80
N HIS A 311 -16.98 -5.76 2.45
CA HIS A 311 -18.35 -5.88 1.97
C HIS A 311 -19.34 -5.49 3.08
N PRO A 312 -20.45 -4.79 2.79
CA PRO A 312 -21.43 -4.37 3.80
C PRO A 312 -22.06 -5.51 4.60
N GLN A 313 -22.16 -6.72 4.04
CA GLN A 313 -22.77 -7.87 4.71
C GLN A 313 -21.77 -8.70 5.50
N HIS A 314 -20.52 -8.80 5.02
CA HIS A 314 -19.52 -9.73 5.55
C HIS A 314 -18.45 -9.04 6.39
N GLY A 315 -18.24 -7.74 6.21
CA GLY A 315 -17.17 -7.00 6.87
C GLY A 315 -15.91 -6.96 6.04
N ALA A 316 -14.78 -6.67 6.70
CA ALA A 316 -13.46 -6.61 6.06
C ALA A 316 -12.67 -7.88 6.35
N HIS A 317 -12.10 -8.49 5.30
CA HIS A 317 -11.32 -9.72 5.37
C HIS A 317 -10.05 -9.65 4.54
N ALA A 318 -8.95 -10.13 5.11
CA ALA A 318 -7.67 -10.23 4.44
C ALA A 318 -7.64 -11.44 3.50
N ILE A 319 -7.08 -11.29 2.31
CA ILE A 319 -6.80 -12.38 1.38
C ILE A 319 -5.30 -12.32 1.03
N THR A 320 -4.59 -13.41 1.27
CA THR A 320 -3.13 -13.51 1.14
C THR A 320 -2.71 -14.79 0.40
N GLY A 321 -1.43 -14.85 0.00
CA GLY A 321 -0.81 -16.07 -0.52
C GLY A 321 -1.51 -16.69 -1.75
N ASP A 322 -1.51 -18.01 -1.82
CA ASP A 322 -2.12 -18.76 -2.92
C ASP A 322 -3.65 -18.65 -2.94
N VAL A 323 -4.29 -18.38 -1.80
CA VAL A 323 -5.74 -18.15 -1.74
C VAL A 323 -6.11 -16.97 -2.63
N LEU A 324 -5.34 -15.89 -2.56
CA LEU A 324 -5.53 -14.71 -3.40
C LEU A 324 -5.34 -15.02 -4.89
N LEU A 325 -4.28 -15.74 -5.26
CA LEU A 325 -4.04 -16.14 -6.65
C LEU A 325 -5.21 -16.96 -7.21
N GLN A 326 -5.69 -17.94 -6.43
CA GLN A 326 -6.82 -18.79 -6.78
C GLN A 326 -8.12 -18.01 -6.87
N TRP A 327 -8.37 -17.08 -5.95
CA TRP A 327 -9.55 -16.22 -5.98
C TRP A 327 -9.57 -15.33 -7.24
N VAL A 328 -8.44 -14.76 -7.65
CA VAL A 328 -8.32 -14.01 -8.90
C VAL A 328 -8.64 -14.90 -10.11
N TYR A 329 -8.05 -16.10 -10.18
CA TYR A 329 -8.29 -17.03 -11.29
C TYR A 329 -9.69 -17.61 -11.32
N SER A 330 -10.37 -17.68 -10.18
CA SER A 330 -11.75 -18.11 -10.11
C SER A 330 -12.70 -17.14 -10.83
N GLY A 331 -12.29 -15.90 -11.10
CA GLY A 331 -13.13 -14.84 -11.69
C GLY A 331 -13.68 -13.83 -10.68
N VAL A 332 -13.13 -13.81 -9.45
CA VAL A 332 -13.48 -12.89 -8.34
C VAL A 332 -15.00 -12.78 -8.06
N VAL A 333 -15.47 -11.58 -7.74
CA VAL A 333 -16.86 -11.25 -7.35
C VAL A 333 -17.87 -11.36 -8.50
N ALA A 334 -17.50 -11.03 -9.74
CA ALA A 334 -18.50 -10.83 -10.80
C ALA A 334 -19.12 -12.12 -11.35
N GLU A 335 -18.44 -13.28 -11.25
CA GLU A 335 -18.85 -14.48 -12.00
C GLU A 335 -18.75 -15.79 -11.21
N SER A 336 -18.27 -15.79 -9.96
CA SER A 336 -17.80 -17.06 -9.38
C SER A 336 -17.74 -17.14 -7.86
N MET A 337 -16.63 -16.75 -7.22
CA MET A 337 -16.39 -17.05 -5.80
C MET A 337 -17.04 -16.04 -4.87
N GLY A 338 -17.32 -14.83 -5.35
CA GLY A 338 -17.92 -13.79 -4.53
C GLY A 338 -16.94 -13.21 -3.51
N TYR A 339 -17.50 -12.54 -2.50
CA TYR A 339 -16.74 -11.92 -1.42
C TYR A 339 -16.23 -12.95 -0.40
N PRO A 340 -15.10 -12.68 0.27
CA PRO A 340 -14.73 -13.44 1.46
C PRO A 340 -15.79 -13.21 2.56
N THR A 341 -16.16 -14.29 3.24
CA THR A 341 -17.14 -14.26 4.33
C THR A 341 -16.51 -14.44 5.71
N ASP A 342 -15.24 -14.83 5.76
CA ASP A 342 -14.46 -14.99 6.99
C ASP A 342 -12.95 -14.77 6.71
N ASP A 343 -12.19 -14.62 7.78
CA ASP A 343 -10.73 -14.57 7.76
C ASP A 343 -10.13 -15.95 7.46
N PRO A 344 -8.91 -16.03 6.90
CA PRO A 344 -8.26 -17.30 6.60
C PRO A 344 -7.94 -18.08 7.89
N LEU A 345 -8.42 -19.31 7.97
CA LEU A 345 -8.17 -20.25 9.06
C LEU A 345 -6.99 -21.17 8.75
N ASP A 346 -6.21 -21.52 9.78
CA ASP A 346 -5.19 -22.56 9.66
C ASP A 346 -5.80 -23.90 9.21
N PHE A 347 -5.14 -24.53 8.26
CA PHE A 347 -5.43 -25.83 7.71
C PHE A 347 -4.12 -26.65 7.63
N GLU A 348 -4.22 -27.95 7.39
CA GLU A 348 -3.12 -28.91 7.45
C GLU A 348 -1.83 -28.43 6.75
N ASP A 349 -0.66 -28.76 7.30
CA ASP A 349 0.66 -28.51 6.67
C ASP A 349 0.89 -27.08 6.15
N SER A 350 0.52 -26.06 6.95
CA SER A 350 0.65 -24.62 6.64
C SER A 350 -0.30 -24.08 5.57
N TRP A 351 -1.26 -24.90 5.12
CA TRP A 351 -2.34 -24.43 4.26
C TRP A 351 -3.28 -23.54 5.06
N LYS A 352 -3.96 -22.64 4.36
CA LYS A 352 -5.06 -21.84 4.88
C LYS A 352 -6.33 -22.22 4.16
N LYS A 353 -7.43 -22.28 4.89
CA LYS A 353 -8.78 -22.36 4.34
C LYS A 353 -9.46 -21.01 4.53
N GLN A 354 -10.01 -20.45 3.46
CA GLN A 354 -10.82 -19.24 3.54
C GLN A 354 -12.17 -19.45 2.87
N GLU A 355 -13.23 -18.99 3.54
CA GLU A 355 -14.61 -19.10 3.05
C GLU A 355 -14.98 -17.88 2.21
N PHE A 356 -15.66 -18.15 1.10
CA PHE A 356 -16.25 -17.16 0.21
C PHE A 356 -17.70 -17.54 -0.07
N GLU A 357 -18.48 -16.60 -0.61
CA GLU A 357 -19.89 -16.83 -0.97
C GLU A 357 -20.09 -18.04 -1.90
N GLY A 358 -19.12 -18.30 -2.78
CA GLY A 358 -19.12 -19.38 -3.76
C GLY A 358 -18.40 -20.66 -3.35
N GLY A 359 -17.98 -20.79 -2.08
CA GLY A 359 -17.29 -21.95 -1.51
C GLY A 359 -15.95 -21.62 -0.86
N ALA A 360 -15.22 -22.65 -0.42
CA ALA A 360 -13.91 -22.47 0.21
C ALA A 360 -12.78 -22.45 -0.82
N ILE A 361 -11.71 -21.69 -0.52
CA ILE A 361 -10.43 -21.77 -1.21
C ILE A 361 -9.37 -22.20 -0.19
N TYR A 362 -8.50 -23.10 -0.64
CA TYR A 362 -7.40 -23.65 0.14
C TYR A 362 -6.09 -23.23 -0.51
N GLY A 363 -5.18 -22.60 0.22
CA GLY A 363 -3.89 -22.16 -0.33
C GLY A 363 -2.82 -21.96 0.74
N ASN A 364 -1.55 -22.04 0.35
CA ASN A 364 -0.45 -21.72 1.26
C ASN A 364 -0.31 -20.21 1.45
N GLN A 365 0.17 -19.82 2.61
CA GLN A 365 0.73 -18.48 2.80
C GLN A 365 2.03 -18.38 1.99
N LEU A 366 2.16 -17.31 1.20
CA LEU A 366 3.40 -17.01 0.50
C LEU A 366 4.11 -15.89 1.26
N ASP A 367 5.43 -16.01 1.40
CA ASP A 367 6.27 -14.97 2.02
C ASP A 367 6.37 -13.72 1.13
N GLU A 368 6.14 -13.86 -0.19
CA GLU A 368 6.21 -12.77 -1.16
C GLU A 368 4.92 -12.67 -2.01
N PHE A 369 4.36 -11.46 -2.07
CA PHE A 369 3.20 -11.11 -2.89
C PHE A 369 3.62 -10.35 -4.14
N PHE A 370 3.29 -10.92 -5.31
CA PHE A 370 3.87 -10.62 -6.62
C PHE A 370 5.42 -10.73 -6.65
N PRO A 371 6.04 -11.20 -7.75
CA PRO A 371 7.46 -10.88 -7.94
C PRO A 371 7.59 -9.35 -7.89
N ALA A 372 8.64 -8.84 -7.23
CA ALA A 372 8.87 -7.40 -7.05
C ALA A 372 8.50 -6.61 -8.30
N PHE A 373 7.58 -5.65 -8.16
CA PHE A 373 7.18 -4.76 -9.26
C PHE A 373 8.44 -4.19 -9.95
N ASN A 374 8.65 -4.54 -11.22
CA ASN A 374 9.79 -4.06 -12.00
C ASN A 374 9.31 -2.91 -12.92
N PRO A 375 9.58 -1.65 -12.57
CA PRO A 375 9.13 -0.48 -13.34
C PRO A 375 9.75 -0.37 -14.75
N ASN A 376 10.73 -1.21 -15.10
CA ASN A 376 11.24 -1.29 -16.47
C ASN A 376 10.40 -2.21 -17.39
N SER A 377 9.33 -2.81 -16.87
CA SER A 377 8.30 -3.48 -17.68
C SER A 377 7.29 -2.44 -18.19
N GLY A 378 7.74 -1.59 -19.11
CA GLY A 378 6.87 -0.67 -19.83
C GLY A 378 5.73 -1.40 -20.54
N GLU A 379 4.68 -0.66 -20.90
CA GLU A 379 3.52 -1.15 -21.64
C GLU A 379 3.90 -2.14 -22.74
N GLY A 380 3.67 -3.42 -22.45
CA GLY A 380 4.20 -4.53 -23.22
C GLY A 380 4.76 -5.59 -22.28
N PHE A 381 3.95 -6.62 -22.01
CA PHE A 381 4.50 -7.98 -21.85
C PHE A 381 5.15 -8.37 -23.20
N GLU A 382 6.25 -7.70 -23.57
CA GLU A 382 7.13 -8.12 -24.64
C GLU A 382 7.75 -9.43 -24.17
N ALA A 383 7.49 -10.49 -24.93
CA ALA A 383 7.93 -11.87 -24.70
C ALA A 383 9.46 -12.06 -24.76
N SER A 384 10.25 -11.03 -24.47
CA SER A 384 11.70 -10.94 -24.71
C SER A 384 12.55 -10.82 -23.43
N MET A 385 11.96 -10.71 -22.23
CA MET A 385 12.68 -11.03 -20.98
C MET A 385 12.76 -12.57 -20.72
N LEU A 386 12.28 -13.36 -21.68
CA LEU A 386 12.44 -14.81 -21.77
C LEU A 386 13.82 -15.14 -22.37
N ARG A 387 14.84 -15.27 -21.52
CA ARG A 387 15.97 -16.22 -21.61
C ARG A 387 17.12 -15.73 -20.72
N SER A 388 17.22 -16.29 -19.52
CA SER A 388 18.52 -16.45 -18.85
C SER A 388 18.95 -17.91 -19.03
N PRO A 389 20.25 -18.23 -19.22
CA PRO A 389 20.67 -19.50 -19.80
C PRO A 389 20.49 -20.75 -18.91
N ASN A 390 20.02 -20.63 -17.65
CA ASN A 390 20.19 -21.69 -16.64
C ASN A 390 18.98 -21.93 -15.73
N SER A 391 17.75 -22.02 -16.26
CA SER A 391 16.61 -22.58 -15.50
C SER A 391 15.76 -23.46 -16.43
N ALA A 392 14.77 -24.17 -15.91
CA ALA A 392 14.05 -25.30 -16.55
C ALA A 392 13.17 -24.94 -17.77
N GLY A 393 13.72 -24.13 -18.68
CA GLY A 393 13.11 -23.60 -19.88
C GLY A 393 12.15 -22.43 -19.66
N GLY A 394 12.32 -21.70 -18.56
CA GLY A 394 11.48 -20.59 -18.11
C GLY A 394 12.25 -19.35 -17.62
N ASN A 395 11.53 -18.35 -17.11
CA ASN A 395 12.06 -17.24 -16.30
C ASN A 395 11.55 -17.36 -14.86
N ASP A 396 11.94 -16.44 -13.97
CA ASP A 396 11.56 -16.43 -12.54
C ASP A 396 10.05 -16.54 -12.31
N TYR A 397 9.22 -16.10 -13.27
CA TYR A 397 7.78 -16.29 -13.23
C TYR A 397 7.39 -17.74 -13.51
N THR A 398 7.80 -18.30 -14.66
CA THR A 398 7.29 -19.61 -15.11
C THR A 398 7.86 -20.76 -14.30
N ASP A 399 9.05 -20.58 -13.71
CA ASP A 399 9.75 -21.59 -12.92
C ASP A 399 9.34 -21.56 -11.44
N LYS A 400 8.58 -20.54 -11.00
CA LYS A 400 8.07 -20.46 -9.63
C LYS A 400 7.30 -21.72 -9.27
N ILE A 401 7.75 -22.37 -8.21
CA ILE A 401 7.14 -23.56 -7.63
C ILE A 401 5.87 -23.13 -6.90
N LEU A 402 4.74 -23.73 -7.25
CA LEU A 402 3.46 -23.49 -6.59
C LEU A 402 3.08 -24.64 -5.65
N MET A 403 3.57 -25.85 -5.94
CA MET A 403 3.30 -27.02 -5.13
C MET A 403 4.43 -28.04 -5.30
N GLN A 404 4.89 -28.59 -4.18
CA GLN A 404 5.76 -29.76 -4.10
C GLN A 404 5.10 -30.77 -3.15
N SER A 405 5.06 -32.03 -3.57
CA SER A 405 4.61 -33.13 -2.73
C SER A 405 5.12 -34.47 -3.28
N LYS A 406 4.57 -35.58 -2.81
CA LYS A 406 4.77 -36.92 -3.33
C LYS A 406 3.45 -37.55 -3.74
N ASP A 407 3.47 -38.35 -4.79
CA ASP A 407 2.28 -39.11 -5.18
C ASP A 407 2.03 -40.30 -4.24
N GLY A 408 0.92 -41.02 -4.44
CA GLY A 408 0.55 -42.17 -3.62
C GLY A 408 1.53 -43.35 -3.69
N CYS A 409 2.53 -43.27 -4.57
CA CYS A 409 3.60 -44.23 -4.75
C CYS A 409 4.99 -43.68 -4.35
N ASP A 410 5.03 -42.60 -3.57
CA ASP A 410 6.22 -41.96 -3.01
C ASP A 410 7.15 -41.29 -4.06
N GLU A 411 6.63 -40.99 -5.25
CA GLU A 411 7.36 -40.27 -6.31
C GLU A 411 7.15 -38.76 -6.21
N ASP A 412 8.22 -37.98 -6.40
CA ASP A 412 8.17 -36.52 -6.26
C ASP A 412 7.25 -35.87 -7.29
N ILE A 413 6.32 -35.02 -6.84
CA ILE A 413 5.47 -34.17 -7.66
C ILE A 413 5.92 -32.72 -7.50
N VAL A 414 6.11 -32.04 -8.63
CA VAL A 414 6.33 -30.60 -8.67
C VAL A 414 5.37 -29.97 -9.66
N LEU A 415 4.65 -28.93 -9.23
CA LEU A 415 3.85 -28.06 -10.09
C LEU A 415 4.45 -26.65 -10.07
N ARG A 416 4.78 -26.17 -11.27
CA ARG A 416 5.27 -24.80 -11.49
C ARG A 416 4.20 -23.94 -12.15
N ARG A 417 4.37 -22.63 -12.06
CA ARG A 417 3.45 -21.65 -12.65
C ARG A 417 3.22 -21.87 -14.14
N GLY A 418 4.29 -22.08 -14.90
CA GLY A 418 4.20 -22.31 -16.34
C GLY A 418 3.68 -21.08 -17.10
N TRP A 419 3.02 -21.29 -18.24
CA TRP A 419 2.43 -20.21 -19.05
C TRP A 419 1.33 -20.73 -19.99
N TYR A 420 0.48 -19.80 -20.46
CA TYR A 420 -0.60 -20.10 -21.39
C TYR A 420 -0.73 -19.11 -22.55
N ASN A 421 -0.84 -19.64 -23.76
CA ASN A 421 -1.25 -18.92 -24.96
C ASN A 421 -2.05 -19.91 -25.85
N PRO A 422 -3.31 -19.60 -26.21
CA PRO A 422 -4.14 -20.49 -27.02
C PRO A 422 -3.60 -20.73 -28.44
N GLU A 423 -2.75 -19.84 -28.96
CA GLU A 423 -2.20 -19.89 -30.32
C GLU A 423 -0.85 -20.60 -30.43
N ALA A 424 -0.27 -21.00 -29.29
CA ALA A 424 1.08 -21.54 -29.26
C ALA A 424 1.19 -22.98 -29.85
N GLY A 425 2.26 -23.21 -30.62
CA GLY A 425 2.55 -24.46 -31.31
C GLY A 425 3.31 -25.51 -30.48
N ARG A 426 4.20 -26.28 -31.12
CA ARG A 426 4.96 -27.38 -30.48
C ARG A 426 5.83 -26.84 -29.33
N GLY A 427 5.74 -27.47 -28.15
CA GLY A 427 6.35 -26.97 -26.92
C GLY A 427 5.53 -25.88 -26.21
N GLY A 428 4.26 -25.75 -26.58
CA GLY A 428 3.31 -24.72 -26.15
C GLY A 428 2.95 -24.73 -24.66
N PRO A 429 1.73 -24.31 -24.30
CA PRO A 429 1.36 -24.06 -22.92
C PRO A 429 1.62 -25.27 -22.02
N TRP A 430 2.05 -24.98 -20.79
CA TRP A 430 2.30 -25.98 -19.76
C TRP A 430 2.18 -25.37 -18.35
N GLY A 431 2.16 -26.24 -17.35
CA GLY A 431 2.12 -25.86 -15.93
C GLY A 431 0.75 -25.37 -15.48
N TYR A 432 0.72 -24.73 -14.33
CA TYR A 432 -0.50 -24.28 -13.67
C TYR A 432 -1.33 -23.32 -14.53
N ASP A 433 -0.70 -22.35 -15.20
CA ASP A 433 -1.42 -21.37 -16.03
C ASP A 433 -2.19 -22.04 -17.19
N LYS A 434 -1.68 -23.14 -17.75
CA LYS A 434 -2.45 -23.95 -18.71
C LYS A 434 -3.61 -24.67 -18.05
N ILE A 435 -3.38 -25.28 -16.89
CA ILE A 435 -4.39 -26.02 -16.13
C ILE A 435 -5.57 -25.11 -15.79
N VAL A 436 -5.28 -23.87 -15.37
CA VAL A 436 -6.28 -22.85 -15.09
C VAL A 436 -6.99 -22.41 -16.37
N HIS A 437 -6.27 -21.86 -17.35
CA HIS A 437 -6.90 -21.16 -18.47
C HIS A 437 -7.52 -22.08 -19.51
N LYS A 438 -6.97 -23.28 -19.70
CA LYS A 438 -7.52 -24.25 -20.65
C LYS A 438 -8.53 -25.19 -20.01
N HIS A 439 -8.28 -25.61 -18.77
CA HIS A 439 -9.00 -26.71 -18.14
C HIS A 439 -9.86 -26.27 -16.96
N GLY A 440 -9.86 -24.98 -16.59
CA GLY A 440 -10.73 -24.43 -15.54
C GLY A 440 -10.42 -24.92 -14.14
N ILE A 441 -9.23 -25.45 -13.91
CA ILE A 441 -8.82 -25.99 -12.61
C ILE A 441 -7.90 -24.97 -11.95
N TRP A 442 -8.42 -24.26 -10.97
CA TRP A 442 -7.65 -23.27 -10.21
C TRP A 442 -7.29 -23.77 -8.81
N SER A 443 -7.89 -24.84 -8.30
CA SER A 443 -7.54 -25.32 -6.97
C SER A 443 -6.22 -26.09 -6.96
N ILE A 444 -5.18 -25.48 -6.41
CA ILE A 444 -3.88 -26.16 -6.18
C ILE A 444 -4.08 -27.32 -5.20
N TRP A 445 -4.91 -27.11 -4.18
CA TRP A 445 -5.25 -28.16 -3.21
C TRP A 445 -5.88 -29.38 -3.88
N SER A 446 -6.81 -29.18 -4.81
CA SER A 446 -7.48 -30.29 -5.49
C SER A 446 -6.52 -31.06 -6.40
N ILE A 447 -5.59 -30.36 -7.06
CA ILE A 447 -4.49 -30.98 -7.81
C ILE A 447 -3.60 -31.80 -6.88
N LYS A 448 -3.18 -31.23 -5.74
CA LYS A 448 -2.38 -31.92 -4.72
C LYS A 448 -3.08 -33.19 -4.24
N THR A 449 -4.34 -33.05 -3.82
CA THR A 449 -5.15 -34.13 -3.24
C THR A 449 -5.26 -35.31 -4.18
N VAL A 450 -5.62 -35.11 -5.45
CA VAL A 450 -5.75 -36.24 -6.39
C VAL A 450 -4.39 -36.87 -6.70
N LEU A 451 -3.33 -36.08 -6.81
CA LEU A 451 -2.01 -36.63 -7.13
C LEU A 451 -1.41 -37.42 -5.95
N GLU A 452 -1.53 -36.92 -4.72
CA GLU A 452 -1.11 -37.61 -3.48
C GLU A 452 -1.84 -38.95 -3.26
N ASN A 453 -3.05 -39.08 -3.79
CA ASN A 453 -3.86 -40.29 -3.68
C ASN A 453 -3.81 -41.18 -4.94
N SER A 454 -2.93 -40.88 -5.90
CA SER A 454 -2.82 -41.60 -7.17
C SER A 454 -1.39 -42.05 -7.44
N CYS A 455 -1.24 -43.01 -8.36
CA CYS A 455 0.07 -43.44 -8.85
C CYS A 455 0.13 -43.34 -10.37
N VAL A 456 1.34 -43.28 -10.91
CA VAL A 456 1.56 -43.39 -12.36
C VAL A 456 1.02 -44.73 -12.85
N ASN A 457 0.01 -44.71 -13.72
CA ASN A 457 -0.64 -45.92 -14.21
C ASN A 457 -0.32 -46.24 -15.68
N ARG A 458 0.21 -45.28 -16.44
CA ARG A 458 0.80 -45.53 -17.76
C ARG A 458 1.91 -44.56 -18.13
N ARG A 459 2.58 -44.83 -19.25
CA ARG A 459 3.57 -43.95 -19.88
C ARG A 459 3.17 -43.59 -21.31
N GLU A 460 3.44 -42.34 -21.70
CA GLU A 460 3.27 -41.84 -23.07
C GLU A 460 4.59 -41.25 -23.56
N GLY A 461 5.34 -42.03 -24.35
CA GLY A 461 6.75 -41.71 -24.59
C GLY A 461 7.54 -41.85 -23.29
N ASP A 462 8.33 -40.85 -22.91
CA ASP A 462 8.99 -40.86 -21.60
C ASP A 462 8.09 -40.28 -20.50
N ASP A 463 7.04 -39.54 -20.83
CA ASP A 463 6.18 -38.90 -19.83
C ASP A 463 5.40 -39.92 -19.00
N ALA A 464 5.26 -39.62 -17.70
CA ALA A 464 4.43 -40.37 -16.78
C ALA A 464 3.00 -39.81 -16.78
N VAL A 465 2.01 -40.70 -16.74
CA VAL A 465 0.59 -40.34 -16.80
C VAL A 465 -0.15 -40.90 -15.60
N TYR A 466 -0.94 -40.03 -14.98
CA TYR A 466 -1.91 -40.33 -13.93
C TYR A 466 -3.31 -40.28 -14.54
N GLU A 467 -4.14 -41.28 -14.25
CA GLU A 467 -5.54 -41.30 -14.67
C GLU A 467 -6.43 -42.06 -13.70
N GLU A 468 -7.21 -41.36 -12.90
CA GLU A 468 -8.14 -41.98 -11.97
C GLU A 468 -9.51 -41.31 -12.05
N MET A 469 -10.55 -42.04 -11.62
CA MET A 469 -11.87 -41.46 -11.42
C MET A 469 -11.87 -40.60 -10.16
N VAL A 470 -12.41 -39.39 -10.27
CA VAL A 470 -12.66 -38.50 -9.15
C VAL A 470 -14.16 -38.27 -8.98
N TYR A 471 -14.60 -38.21 -7.73
CA TYR A 471 -16.00 -38.11 -7.34
C TYR A 471 -16.23 -36.86 -6.50
N GLU A 472 -17.36 -36.23 -6.71
CA GLU A 472 -17.85 -35.16 -5.85
C GLU A 472 -18.52 -35.77 -4.61
N VAL A 473 -18.18 -35.21 -3.45
CA VAL A 473 -18.73 -35.62 -2.16
C VAL A 473 -19.15 -34.39 -1.37
N GLU A 474 -20.32 -34.49 -0.74
CA GLU A 474 -20.77 -33.53 0.24
C GLU A 474 -20.32 -33.95 1.64
N CYS A 475 -19.75 -33.02 2.39
CA CYS A 475 -19.50 -33.22 3.80
C CYS A 475 -20.82 -33.15 4.57
N SER A 476 -21.17 -34.22 5.28
CA SER A 476 -22.41 -34.27 6.06
C SER A 476 -22.30 -33.66 7.47
N ASP A 477 -21.11 -33.20 7.86
CA ASP A 477 -20.79 -32.54 9.14
C ASP A 477 -19.66 -31.51 8.92
N PRO A 478 -19.62 -30.35 9.62
CA PRO A 478 -18.52 -29.37 9.59
C PRO A 478 -17.10 -29.94 9.73
N ALA A 479 -16.92 -31.10 10.36
CA ALA A 479 -15.63 -31.78 10.46
C ALA A 479 -15.26 -32.63 9.21
N CYS A 480 -16.14 -32.71 8.21
CA CYS A 480 -16.01 -33.57 7.02
C CYS A 480 -15.69 -35.04 7.36
N ALA A 481 -16.13 -35.54 8.52
CA ALA A 481 -15.85 -36.91 8.95
C ALA A 481 -16.64 -37.99 8.18
N VAL A 482 -17.73 -37.59 7.50
CA VAL A 482 -18.58 -38.49 6.71
C VAL A 482 -18.92 -37.82 5.38
N PHE A 483 -18.45 -38.44 4.29
CA PHE A 483 -18.68 -38.02 2.91
C PHE A 483 -19.95 -38.67 2.35
N ARG A 484 -20.78 -37.87 1.66
CA ARG A 484 -21.93 -38.37 0.90
C ARG A 484 -21.68 -38.17 -0.59
N PRO A 485 -21.72 -39.21 -1.42
CA PRO A 485 -21.55 -39.05 -2.85
C PRO A 485 -22.73 -38.28 -3.44
N THR A 486 -22.45 -37.27 -4.26
CA THR A 486 -23.49 -36.54 -5.01
C THR A 486 -23.93 -37.30 -6.27
N GLY A 487 -23.07 -38.22 -6.73
CA GLY A 487 -23.21 -38.93 -8.00
C GLY A 487 -22.42 -38.29 -9.14
N GLU A 488 -21.91 -37.07 -8.95
CA GLU A 488 -21.07 -36.40 -9.94
C GLU A 488 -19.64 -36.97 -9.94
N SER A 489 -19.08 -37.14 -11.14
CA SER A 489 -17.75 -37.69 -11.31
C SER A 489 -17.15 -37.36 -12.67
N PHE A 490 -15.82 -37.44 -12.77
CA PHE A 490 -15.10 -37.46 -14.03
C PHE A 490 -13.78 -38.21 -13.87
N GLN A 491 -13.17 -38.65 -14.97
CA GLN A 491 -11.80 -39.14 -14.95
C GLN A 491 -10.86 -37.97 -15.20
N TYR A 492 -9.87 -37.72 -14.34
CA TYR A 492 -8.82 -36.75 -14.66
C TYR A 492 -7.66 -37.44 -15.37
N ARG A 493 -6.87 -36.66 -16.12
CA ARG A 493 -5.56 -37.06 -16.65
C ARG A 493 -4.54 -36.01 -16.31
N ALA A 494 -3.46 -36.40 -15.65
CA ALA A 494 -2.29 -35.55 -15.43
C ALA A 494 -1.06 -36.11 -16.15
N ILE A 495 -0.24 -35.22 -16.72
CA ILE A 495 0.99 -35.59 -17.45
C ILE A 495 2.19 -34.97 -16.73
N LYS A 496 3.09 -35.84 -16.25
CA LYS A 496 4.35 -35.49 -15.59
C LYS A 496 5.51 -35.70 -16.55
N GLU A 497 6.30 -34.65 -16.74
CA GLU A 497 7.55 -34.73 -17.47
C GLU A 497 8.63 -35.41 -16.60
N THR A 498 9.17 -36.54 -17.07
CA THR A 498 10.24 -37.27 -16.38
C THR A 498 11.59 -37.18 -17.08
N THR A 499 11.64 -36.55 -18.25
CA THR A 499 12.86 -36.35 -19.04
C THR A 499 13.03 -34.88 -19.36
N ILE A 500 14.26 -34.38 -19.26
CA ILE A 500 14.58 -33.00 -19.61
C ILE A 500 14.61 -32.87 -21.13
N TYR A 501 13.59 -32.23 -21.69
CA TYR A 501 13.48 -32.01 -23.14
C TYR A 501 14.04 -30.66 -23.61
N ILE A 502 14.42 -29.78 -22.69
CA ILE A 502 14.86 -28.42 -22.97
C ILE A 502 16.37 -28.35 -22.83
N GLY A 503 17.06 -27.97 -23.90
CA GLY A 503 18.51 -27.76 -23.85
C GLY A 503 18.87 -26.66 -22.84
N GLY A 504 19.72 -26.98 -21.86
CA GLY A 504 20.15 -26.07 -20.80
C GLY A 504 19.38 -26.17 -19.48
N ALA A 505 18.26 -26.90 -19.44
CA ALA A 505 17.53 -27.16 -18.21
C ALA A 505 18.26 -28.21 -17.33
N THR A 506 18.26 -28.00 -16.02
CA THR A 506 18.86 -28.90 -15.02
C THR A 506 17.85 -29.83 -14.35
N GLU A 507 16.56 -29.51 -14.46
CA GLU A 507 15.44 -30.25 -13.88
C GLU A 507 14.26 -30.32 -14.86
N THR A 508 13.31 -31.21 -14.61
CA THR A 508 12.09 -31.32 -15.41
C THR A 508 11.09 -30.22 -15.05
N ARG A 509 10.14 -29.98 -15.94
CA ARG A 509 9.00 -29.09 -15.68
C ARG A 509 8.03 -29.61 -14.63
N GLY A 510 8.11 -30.89 -14.25
CA GLY A 510 7.14 -31.54 -13.38
C GLY A 510 5.80 -31.78 -14.07
N ILE A 511 4.68 -31.44 -13.41
CA ILE A 511 3.33 -31.56 -13.98
C ILE A 511 3.13 -30.53 -15.11
N LYS A 512 3.00 -31.03 -16.34
CA LYS A 512 2.82 -30.18 -17.54
C LYS A 512 1.37 -29.76 -17.75
N THR A 513 0.42 -30.59 -17.34
CA THR A 513 -1.01 -30.36 -17.52
C THR A 513 -1.80 -31.36 -16.68
N LEU A 514 -3.02 -30.98 -16.34
CA LEU A 514 -4.05 -31.80 -15.71
C LEU A 514 -5.40 -31.36 -16.28
N TYR A 515 -6.23 -32.32 -16.69
CA TYR A 515 -7.52 -32.04 -17.33
C TYR A 515 -8.52 -33.19 -17.19
N PRO A 516 -9.84 -32.92 -17.28
CA PRO A 516 -10.84 -33.98 -17.35
C PRO A 516 -10.79 -34.70 -18.70
N VAL A 517 -10.90 -36.02 -18.68
CA VAL A 517 -11.02 -36.86 -19.86
C VAL A 517 -12.46 -36.79 -20.37
N ARG A 518 -12.62 -36.49 -21.66
CA ARG A 518 -13.94 -36.35 -22.29
C ARG A 518 -14.73 -37.65 -22.26
N ASN A 519 -16.04 -37.54 -22.05
CA ASN A 519 -17.00 -38.64 -22.02
C ASN A 519 -16.70 -39.68 -20.93
N THR A 520 -16.21 -39.21 -19.77
CA THR A 520 -16.01 -40.04 -18.56
C THR A 520 -16.84 -39.47 -17.41
N GLY A 521 -17.32 -40.36 -16.54
CA GLY A 521 -18.21 -39.98 -15.43
C GLY A 521 -19.49 -39.26 -15.91
N THR A 522 -19.93 -38.26 -15.16
CA THR A 522 -21.12 -37.43 -15.42
C THR A 522 -20.80 -36.12 -16.14
N HIS A 523 -19.51 -35.75 -16.23
CA HIS A 523 -19.04 -34.45 -16.70
C HIS A 523 -19.19 -34.19 -18.22
N GLY A 524 -19.56 -35.21 -19.00
CA GLY A 524 -19.85 -35.07 -20.42
C GLY A 524 -18.61 -34.85 -21.29
N ASN A 525 -18.76 -34.11 -22.40
CA ASN A 525 -17.76 -34.00 -23.47
C ASN A 525 -16.89 -32.73 -23.37
N SER A 526 -16.56 -32.28 -22.16
CA SER A 526 -15.76 -31.08 -21.90
C SER A 526 -14.33 -31.46 -21.48
N ASP A 527 -13.34 -30.67 -21.87
CA ASP A 527 -11.98 -30.69 -21.29
C ASP A 527 -11.76 -29.57 -20.25
N VAL A 528 -12.83 -28.94 -19.77
CA VAL A 528 -12.87 -27.96 -18.69
C VAL A 528 -13.54 -28.58 -17.48
N ALA A 529 -12.84 -28.71 -16.36
CA ALA A 529 -13.30 -29.40 -15.15
C ALA A 529 -14.58 -28.80 -14.55
N PRO A 530 -15.40 -29.61 -13.87
CA PRO A 530 -16.56 -29.10 -13.16
C PRO A 530 -16.11 -28.22 -11.97
N ARG A 531 -16.87 -27.16 -11.68
CA ARG A 531 -16.53 -26.16 -10.67
C ARG A 531 -16.30 -26.76 -9.27
N TRP A 532 -17.05 -27.79 -8.90
CA TRP A 532 -16.90 -28.47 -7.61
C TRP A 532 -15.48 -29.00 -7.40
N PHE A 533 -14.78 -29.38 -8.48
CA PHE A 533 -13.40 -29.86 -8.40
C PHE A 533 -12.43 -28.81 -7.89
N SER A 534 -12.77 -27.51 -7.93
CA SER A 534 -11.93 -26.47 -7.33
C SER A 534 -12.51 -25.85 -6.07
N THR A 535 -13.79 -26.06 -5.78
CA THR A 535 -14.49 -25.42 -4.64
C THR A 535 -14.78 -26.37 -3.48
N GLN A 536 -14.62 -27.68 -3.70
CA GLN A 536 -14.86 -28.74 -2.72
C GLN A 536 -13.64 -29.67 -2.64
N ILE A 537 -13.64 -30.57 -1.66
CA ILE A 537 -12.57 -31.57 -1.50
C ILE A 537 -12.87 -32.77 -2.44
N PRO A 538 -12.05 -33.02 -3.48
CA PRO A 538 -12.25 -34.18 -4.35
C PRO A 538 -11.84 -35.48 -3.65
N THR A 539 -12.50 -36.59 -3.99
CA THR A 539 -12.07 -37.94 -3.57
C THR A 539 -11.87 -38.85 -4.78
N LEU A 540 -10.86 -39.72 -4.70
CA LEU A 540 -10.64 -40.80 -5.67
C LEU A 540 -11.33 -42.11 -5.27
N ASN A 541 -11.88 -42.15 -4.06
CA ASN A 541 -12.36 -43.36 -3.41
C ASN A 541 -13.79 -43.15 -2.88
N LEU A 542 -14.72 -44.00 -3.32
CA LEU A 542 -16.05 -44.15 -2.74
C LEU A 542 -15.99 -45.26 -1.68
N TRP A 543 -15.31 -45.03 -0.55
CA TRP A 543 -15.20 -46.03 0.51
C TRP A 543 -15.61 -45.47 1.86
#